data_AF-A0A4Q2Z9B9-F1
#
_entry.id   AF-A0A4Q2Z9B9-F1
#
_cell.length_a   1.000
_cell.length_b   1.000
_cell.length_c   1.000
_cell.angle_alpha   90.00
_cell.angle_beta   90.00
_cell.angle_gamma   90.00
#
_symmetry.space_group_name_H-M   'P 1'
#
loop_
_entity.id
_entity.type
_entity.pdbx_description
1 polymer ?
#
loop_
_entity_poly.entity_id
_entity_poly.type
_entity_poly.pdbx_seq_one_letter_code
_entity_poly.pdbx_strand_id
1 'polypeptide(L)'
;MNGEKEFNLGVVIGKFLPPHRGHHFLIDTALSRCAKVVVVICEKLTDPIPGHHRQAWLQEMHPDAEVRVIDDRYDENDSRVWAENTIGWLGRAPDAVFTSEHYGDAYAGYMGSRHIM
;
A
#
# COMPACT_ATOMS: atom_id res chain seq x y z
N MET A 1 12.97 -14.79 -18.10
CA MET A 1 12.19 -15.89 -17.51
C MET A 1 10.91 -15.28 -17.01
N ASN A 2 9.78 -15.49 -17.69
CA ASN A 2 8.47 -15.04 -17.19
C ASN A 2 8.05 -16.02 -16.09
N GLY A 3 8.58 -15.81 -14.88
CA GLY A 3 8.04 -16.47 -13.70
C GLY A 3 6.63 -15.94 -13.47
N GLU A 4 5.67 -16.83 -13.30
CA GLU A 4 4.33 -16.44 -12.86
C GLU A 4 4.44 -15.63 -11.55
N LYS A 5 3.68 -14.53 -11.48
CA LYS A 5 3.58 -13.73 -10.27
C LYS A 5 2.82 -14.54 -9.22
N GLU A 6 3.28 -14.52 -7.97
CA GLU A 6 2.66 -15.23 -6.86
C GLU A 6 1.27 -14.69 -6.53
N PHE A 7 1.06 -13.39 -6.73
CA PHE A 7 -0.19 -12.69 -6.44
C PHE A 7 -0.66 -11.92 -7.68
N ASN A 8 -1.98 -11.80 -7.87
CA ASN A 8 -2.52 -10.94 -8.93
C ASN A 8 -2.51 -9.48 -8.50
N LEU A 9 -2.94 -9.18 -7.27
CA LEU A 9 -3.02 -7.83 -6.72
C LEU A 9 -2.33 -7.74 -5.35
N GLY A 10 -1.29 -6.92 -5.26
CA GLY A 10 -0.65 -6.53 -3.99
C GLY A 10 -0.98 -5.08 -3.62
N VAL A 11 -1.05 -4.81 -2.32
CA VAL A 11 -1.16 -3.44 -1.78
C VAL A 11 0.01 -3.12 -0.84
N VAL A 12 0.55 -1.90 -0.99
CA VAL A 12 1.47 -1.28 -0.04
C VAL A 12 0.77 -0.03 0.49
N ILE A 13 0.74 0.19 1.80
CA ILE A 13 0.05 1.34 2.41
C ILE A 13 0.97 2.05 3.39
N GLY A 14 0.91 3.39 3.42
CA GLY A 14 1.71 4.17 4.37
C GLY A 14 1.64 5.68 4.15
N LYS A 15 2.31 6.44 5.01
CA LYS A 15 2.38 7.91 4.90
C LYS A 15 3.40 8.37 3.85
N PHE A 16 4.49 7.65 3.64
CA PHE A 16 5.55 8.00 2.68
C PHE A 16 6.05 9.46 2.81
N LEU A 17 6.38 9.87 4.03
CA LEU A 17 6.60 11.28 4.38
C LEU A 17 8.01 11.53 4.95
N PRO A 18 9.03 11.77 4.11
CA PRO A 18 9.09 11.43 2.67
C PRO A 18 9.34 9.93 2.44
N PRO A 19 9.27 9.43 1.19
CA PRO A 19 9.73 8.09 0.86
C PRO A 19 11.20 7.87 1.29
N HIS A 20 11.53 6.64 1.69
CA HIS A 20 12.87 6.27 2.15
C HIS A 20 13.16 4.82 1.77
N ARG A 21 14.40 4.35 1.98
CA ARG A 21 14.86 3.01 1.55
C ARG A 21 13.94 1.86 1.95
N GLY A 22 13.41 1.87 3.18
CA GLY A 22 12.42 0.85 3.62
C GLY A 22 11.15 0.82 2.75
N HIS A 23 10.59 1.98 2.39
CA HIS A 23 9.46 2.07 1.49
C HIS A 23 9.78 1.52 0.09
N HIS A 24 10.96 1.85 -0.46
CA HIS A 24 11.40 1.29 -1.74
C HIS A 24 11.46 -0.23 -1.68
N PHE A 25 12.10 -0.78 -0.64
CA PHE A 25 12.21 -2.21 -0.45
C PHE A 25 10.84 -2.91 -0.39
N LEU A 26 9.87 -2.34 0.33
CA LEU A 26 8.50 -2.88 0.39
C LEU A 26 7.84 -2.86 -1.00
N ILE A 27 7.93 -1.75 -1.73
CA ILE A 27 7.31 -1.58 -3.06
C ILE A 27 7.98 -2.51 -4.09
N ASP A 28 9.32 -2.55 -4.12
CA ASP A 28 10.08 -3.43 -5.01
C ASP A 28 9.75 -4.90 -4.75
N THR A 29 9.60 -5.28 -3.48
CA THR A 29 9.20 -6.64 -3.11
C THR A 29 7.79 -6.95 -3.61
N ALA A 30 6.84 -6.03 -3.42
CA ALA A 30 5.49 -6.16 -3.95
C ALA A 30 5.49 -6.30 -5.47
N LEU A 31 6.24 -5.44 -6.18
CA LEU A 31 6.35 -5.45 -7.64
C LEU A 31 6.98 -6.73 -8.16
N SER A 32 7.94 -7.31 -7.44
CA SER A 32 8.54 -8.59 -7.83
C SER A 32 7.56 -9.76 -7.75
N ARG A 33 6.60 -9.74 -6.80
CA ARG A 33 5.70 -10.86 -6.47
C ARG A 33 4.28 -10.72 -7.02
N CYS A 34 3.86 -9.52 -7.38
CA CYS A 34 2.49 -9.25 -7.83
C CYS A 34 2.42 -8.90 -9.32
N ALA A 35 1.33 -9.28 -9.99
CA ALA A 35 1.04 -8.83 -11.35
C ALA A 35 0.63 -7.34 -11.40
N LYS A 36 -0.05 -6.86 -10.35
CA LYS A 36 -0.40 -5.46 -10.14
C LYS A 36 -0.09 -5.06 -8.70
N VAL A 37 0.46 -3.86 -8.52
CA VAL A 37 0.69 -3.26 -7.20
C VAL A 37 0.00 -1.92 -7.12
N VAL A 38 -0.76 -1.71 -6.05
CA VAL A 38 -1.30 -0.39 -5.70
C VAL A 38 -0.59 0.11 -4.45
N VAL A 39 -0.02 1.31 -4.52
CA VAL A 39 0.60 2.00 -3.39
C VAL A 39 -0.37 3.07 -2.91
N VAL A 40 -0.87 2.93 -1.68
CA VAL A 40 -1.84 3.83 -1.06
C VAL A 40 -1.13 4.77 -0.10
N ILE A 41 -1.12 6.06 -0.45
CA ILE A 41 -0.59 7.14 0.37
C ILE A 41 -1.70 7.65 1.28
N CYS A 42 -1.53 7.48 2.58
CA CYS A 42 -2.38 8.09 3.60
C CYS A 42 -1.98 9.56 3.77
N GLU A 43 -2.89 10.49 3.46
CA GLU A 43 -2.67 11.93 3.60
C GLU A 43 -3.54 12.50 4.72
N LYS A 44 -2.90 13.21 5.67
CA LYS A 44 -3.60 14.14 6.57
C LYS A 44 -3.40 15.56 6.03
N LEU A 45 -4.43 16.40 6.12
CA LEU A 45 -4.34 17.82 5.71
C LEU A 45 -3.25 18.62 6.46
N THR A 46 -2.83 18.13 7.63
CA THR A 46 -1.76 18.70 8.44
C THR A 46 -0.36 18.18 8.09
N ASP A 47 -0.24 17.27 7.11
CA ASP A 47 1.06 16.74 6.71
C ASP A 47 1.96 17.85 6.15
N PRO A 48 3.25 17.91 6.54
CA PRO A 48 4.20 18.91 6.06
C PRO A 48 4.52 18.80 4.56
N ILE A 49 4.21 17.66 3.93
CA ILE A 49 4.39 17.46 2.49
C ILE A 49 3.05 16.96 1.90
N PRO A 50 2.42 17.75 1.01
CA PRO A 50 1.20 17.34 0.32
C PRO A 50 1.31 15.97 -0.35
N GLY A 51 0.22 15.20 -0.30
CA GLY A 51 0.10 13.86 -0.86
C GLY A 51 0.42 13.80 -2.35
N HIS A 52 0.03 14.81 -3.12
CA HIS A 52 0.33 14.86 -4.55
C HIS A 52 1.83 14.97 -4.86
N HIS A 53 2.64 15.59 -3.98
CA HIS A 53 4.10 15.59 -4.14
C HIS A 53 4.68 14.20 -3.84
N ARG A 54 4.22 13.55 -2.76
CA ARG A 54 4.60 12.18 -2.41
C ARG A 54 4.21 11.19 -3.50
N GLN A 55 3.02 11.36 -4.10
CA GLN A 55 2.53 10.58 -5.22
C GLN A 55 3.43 10.73 -6.43
N ALA A 56 3.75 11.97 -6.82
CA ALA A 56 4.63 12.23 -7.96
C ALA A 56 5.99 11.56 -7.78
N TRP A 57 6.61 11.68 -6.60
CA TRP A 57 7.89 11.03 -6.31
C TRP A 57 7.79 9.50 -6.39
N LEU A 58 6.79 8.90 -5.74
CA LEU A 58 6.64 7.44 -5.77
C LEU A 58 6.33 6.92 -7.17
N GLN A 59 5.53 7.64 -7.94
CA GLN A 59 5.22 7.25 -9.32
C GLN A 59 6.44 7.36 -10.24
N GLU A 60 7.32 8.35 -10.04
CA GLU A 60 8.58 8.50 -10.75
C GLU A 60 9.57 7.39 -10.39
N MET A 61 9.70 7.07 -9.10
CA MET A 61 10.65 6.07 -8.61
C MET A 61 10.18 4.63 -8.86
N HIS A 62 8.86 4.40 -8.94
CA HIS A 62 8.23 3.09 -9.14
C HIS A 62 7.20 3.16 -10.27
N PRO A 63 7.63 3.29 -11.54
CA PRO A 63 6.73 3.52 -12.67
C PRO A 63 5.72 2.37 -12.91
N ASP A 64 6.04 1.16 -12.46
CA ASP A 64 5.19 -0.02 -12.59
C ASP A 64 4.12 -0.14 -11.49
N ALA A 65 4.18 0.72 -10.46
CA ALA A 65 3.17 0.78 -9.41
C ALA A 65 2.06 1.77 -9.77
N GLU A 66 0.83 1.46 -9.35
CA GLU A 66 -0.26 2.43 -9.35
C GLU A 66 -0.30 3.17 -8.01
N VAL A 67 0.04 4.46 -7.99
CA VAL A 67 0.10 5.24 -6.75
C VAL A 67 -1.17 6.07 -6.56
N ARG A 68 -1.84 5.92 -5.41
CA ARG A 68 -3.08 6.62 -5.07
C ARG A 68 -2.94 7.37 -3.76
N VAL A 69 -3.50 8.57 -3.68
CA VAL A 69 -3.61 9.34 -2.43
C VAL A 69 -5.03 9.17 -1.88
N ILE A 70 -5.13 8.88 -0.59
CA ILE A 70 -6.39 8.81 0.14
C ILE A 70 -6.34 9.75 1.34
N ASP A 71 -7.52 10.24 1.74
CA ASP A 71 -7.70 11.04 2.95
C ASP A 71 -7.67 10.15 4.19
N ASP A 72 -6.66 10.35 5.03
CA ASP A 72 -6.42 9.65 6.30
C ASP A 72 -7.23 10.31 7.43
N ARG A 73 -8.52 10.01 7.42
CA ARG A 73 -9.53 10.52 8.37
C ARG A 73 -10.07 9.46 9.34
N TYR A 74 -9.54 8.23 9.27
CA TYR A 74 -10.00 7.09 10.06
C TYR A 74 -9.11 6.90 11.30
N ASP A 75 -9.59 6.16 12.30
CA ASP A 75 -8.75 5.77 13.42
C ASP A 75 -7.62 4.86 12.92
N GLU A 76 -6.37 5.26 13.16
CA GLU A 76 -5.18 4.51 12.75
C GLU A 76 -5.04 3.15 13.47
N ASN A 77 -5.74 2.97 14.59
CA ASN A 77 -5.74 1.72 15.35
C ASN A 77 -6.85 0.75 14.94
N ASP A 78 -7.77 1.17 14.06
CA ASP A 78 -8.88 0.33 13.60
C ASP A 78 -8.53 -0.37 12.27
N SER A 79 -7.74 -1.43 12.36
CA SER A 79 -7.35 -2.24 11.20
C SER A 79 -8.54 -2.78 10.38
N ARG A 80 -9.71 -2.94 11.00
CA ARG A 80 -10.91 -3.41 10.30
C ARG A 80 -11.48 -2.33 9.40
N VAL A 81 -11.62 -1.10 9.90
CA VAL A 81 -12.09 0.03 9.08
C VAL A 81 -11.12 0.28 7.93
N TRP A 82 -9.81 0.21 8.17
CA TRP A 82 -8.82 0.33 7.11
C TRP A 82 -8.93 -0.78 6.05
N ALA A 83 -9.18 -2.02 6.46
CA ALA A 83 -9.40 -3.15 5.55
C ALA A 83 -10.65 -2.95 4.67
N GLU A 84 -11.78 -2.59 5.28
CA GLU A 84 -13.04 -2.33 4.57
C GLU A 84 -12.89 -1.18 3.56
N ASN A 85 -12.24 -0.09 3.98
CA ASN A 85 -11.93 1.03 3.10
C ASN A 85 -11.00 0.64 1.95
N THR A 86 -9.96 -0.16 2.23
CA THR A 86 -9.01 -0.62 1.21
C THR A 86 -9.70 -1.46 0.14
N ILE A 87 -10.59 -2.38 0.53
CA ILE A 87 -11.42 -3.12 -0.42
C ILE A 87 -12.25 -2.15 -1.26
N GLY A 88 -12.87 -1.15 -0.64
CA GLY A 88 -13.65 -0.12 -1.33
C GLY A 88 -12.83 0.68 -2.35
N TRP A 89 -11.62 1.10 -1.99
CA TRP A 89 -10.72 1.84 -2.88
C TRP A 89 -10.25 0.98 -4.05
N LEU A 90 -9.89 -0.29 -3.79
CA LEU A 90 -9.38 -1.21 -4.81
C LEU A 90 -10.50 -1.84 -5.66
N GLY A 91 -11.75 -1.77 -5.21
CA GLY A 91 -12.92 -2.44 -5.80
C GLY A 91 -12.97 -3.96 -5.55
N ARG A 92 -11.98 -4.51 -4.83
CA ARG A 92 -11.87 -5.90 -4.41
C ARG A 92 -10.81 -6.04 -3.32
N ALA A 93 -10.80 -7.16 -2.60
CA ALA A 93 -9.69 -7.50 -1.72
C ALA A 93 -8.40 -7.73 -2.52
N PRO A 94 -7.24 -7.22 -2.05
CA PRO A 94 -5.94 -7.61 -2.59
C PRO A 94 -5.60 -9.04 -2.16
N ASP A 95 -4.75 -9.72 -2.92
CA ASP A 95 -4.30 -11.06 -2.56
C ASP A 95 -3.21 -10.99 -1.47
N ALA A 96 -2.40 -9.91 -1.47
CA ALA A 96 -1.34 -9.69 -0.50
C ALA A 96 -1.23 -8.23 -0.04
N VAL A 97 -0.91 -8.06 1.24
CA VAL A 97 -0.58 -6.78 1.89
C VAL A 97 0.90 -6.80 2.24
N PHE A 98 1.63 -5.73 1.89
CA PHE A 98 3.05 -5.59 2.18
C PHE A 98 3.26 -4.43 3.16
N THR A 99 3.67 -4.71 4.40
CA THR A 99 3.81 -3.66 5.42
C THR A 99 4.59 -4.11 6.65
N SER A 100 5.74 -3.50 6.95
CA SER A 100 6.53 -3.83 8.14
C SER A 100 5.90 -3.42 9.49
N GLU A 101 4.62 -3.08 9.50
CA GLU A 101 3.90 -2.53 10.65
C GLU A 101 3.18 -3.64 11.43
N HIS A 102 3.11 -3.50 12.75
CA HIS A 102 2.51 -4.50 13.63
C HIS A 102 1.03 -4.79 13.35
N TYR A 103 0.31 -3.85 12.74
CA TYR A 103 -1.09 -4.03 12.36
C TYR A 103 -1.27 -4.95 11.14
N GLY A 104 -0.19 -5.28 10.42
CA GLY A 104 -0.25 -5.93 9.10
C GLY A 104 -1.01 -7.26 9.09
N ASP A 105 -0.83 -8.10 10.11
CA ASP A 105 -1.52 -9.39 10.21
C ASP A 105 -3.04 -9.21 10.37
N ALA A 106 -3.47 -8.31 11.26
CA ALA A 106 -4.88 -8.03 11.49
C ALA A 106 -5.53 -7.39 10.26
N TYR A 107 -4.87 -6.38 9.69
CA TYR A 107 -5.32 -5.66 8.51
C TYR A 107 -5.47 -6.58 7.28
N ALA A 108 -4.47 -7.43 7.00
CA ALA A 108 -4.56 -8.41 5.93
C ALA A 108 -5.65 -9.47 6.22
N GLY A 109 -5.74 -9.93 7.47
CA GLY A 109 -6.73 -10.91 7.91
C GLY A 109 -8.17 -10.46 7.67
N TYR A 110 -8.50 -9.20 7.94
CA TYR A 110 -9.84 -8.66 7.68
C TYR A 110 -10.21 -8.60 6.19
N MET A 111 -9.23 -8.59 5.29
CA MET A 111 -9.45 -8.64 3.84
C MET A 111 -9.39 -10.07 3.26
N GLY A 112 -9.03 -11.06 4.07
CA GLY A 112 -8.70 -12.40 3.58
C GLY A 112 -7.41 -12.45 2.74
N SER A 113 -6.54 -11.45 2.90
CA SER A 113 -5.26 -11.31 2.19
C SER A 113 -4.13 -11.96 2.97
N ARG A 114 -3.03 -12.25 2.27
CA ARG A 114 -1.78 -12.67 2.93
C ARG A 114 -0.97 -11.46 3.36
N HIS A 115 -0.53 -11.43 4.61
CA HIS A 115 0.45 -10.44 5.08
C HIS A 115 1.88 -10.86 4.68
N ILE A 116 2.65 -9.93 4.14
CA ILE A 116 4.02 -10.14 3.67
C ILE A 116 4.93 -9.02 4.19
N MET A 117 5.88 -9.42 5.06
CA MET A 117 6.83 -8.58 5.80
C MET A 117 6.17 -7.67 6.82
#